data_AF-A0A7C3CHX4-F1
#
_entry.id   AF-A0A7C3CHX4-F1
#
_cell.length_a   1.000
_cell.length_b   1.000
_cell.length_c   1.000
_cell.angle_alpha   90.00
_cell.angle_beta   90.00
_cell.angle_gamma   90.00
#
_symmetry.space_group_name_H-M   'P 1'
#
loop_
_entity.id
_entity.type
_entity.pdbx_description
1 polymer ?
#
loop_
_entity_poly.entity_id
_entity_poly.type
_entity_poly.pdbx_seq_one_letter_code
_entity_poly.pdbx_strand_id
1 'polypeptide(L)' 'MNKQHLILWIMLVALTISSYLSSEFLVRRSSLVAVLLGITAVKFFGVGFQFMELKKAHLFWKVSFVLIFLGFSALVLGLT' A
#
# COMPACT_ATOMS: atom_id res chain seq x y z
N MET A 1 5.61 -21.93 -6.93
CA MET A 1 5.19 -20.51 -6.85
C MET A 1 5.75 -19.76 -8.06
N ASN A 2 4.96 -18.95 -8.76
CA ASN A 2 5.48 -18.16 -9.88
C ASN A 2 6.53 -17.14 -9.35
N LYS A 3 7.62 -16.92 -10.07
CA LYS A 3 8.73 -16.05 -9.62
C LYS A 3 8.24 -14.64 -9.27
N GLN A 4 7.25 -14.14 -10.01
CA GLN A 4 6.62 -12.84 -9.79
C GLN A 4 5.83 -12.74 -8.47
N HIS A 5 5.17 -13.80 -8.03
CA HIS A 5 4.46 -13.81 -6.74
C HIS A 5 5.45 -13.91 -5.58
N LEU A 6 6.55 -14.65 -5.76
CA LEU A 6 7.60 -14.78 -4.75
C LEU A 6 8.32 -13.44 -4.53
N ILE A 7 8.66 -12.72 -5.59
CA ILE A 7 9.27 -11.39 -5.50
C ILE A 7 8.37 -10.41 -4.73
N LEU A 8 7.07 -10.38 -5.06
CA LEU A 8 6.13 -9.52 -4.33
C LEU A 8 5.96 -9.92 -2.88
N TRP A 9 5.93 -11.22 -2.60
CA TRP A 9 5.82 -11.68 -1.22
C TRP A 9 7.01 -11.20 -0.38
N ILE A 10 8.24 -11.36 -0.90
CA ILE A 10 9.45 -10.85 -0.23
C ILE A 10 9.39 -9.33 -0.08
N MET A 11 8.96 -8.61 -1.13
CA MET A 11 8.77 -7.16 -1.10
C MET A 11 7.78 -6.75 0.00
N LEU A 12 6.63 -7.41 0.12
CA LEU A 12 5.61 -7.12 1.14
C LEU A 12 6.12 -7.37 2.56
N VAL A 13 6.91 -8.42 2.78
CA VAL A 13 7.57 -8.68 4.06
C VAL A 13 8.54 -7.55 4.39
N ALA A 14 9.40 -7.14 3.44
CA ALA A 14 10.32 -6.03 3.63
C ALA A 14 9.60 -4.72 3.97
N LEU A 15 8.52 -4.38 3.25
CA LEU A 15 7.71 -3.19 3.56
C LEU A 15 7.03 -3.27 4.94
N THR A 16 6.78 -4.46 5.47
CA THR A 16 6.19 -4.65 6.81
C THR A 16 7.21 -4.41 7.90
N ILE A 17 8.43 -4.88 7.72
CA ILE A 17 9.55 -4.56 8.60
C ILE A 17 9.83 -3.04 8.56
N SER A 18 9.85 -2.44 7.37
CA SER A 18 10.04 -0.99 7.23
C SER A 18 8.93 -0.18 7.93
N SER A 19 7.67 -0.62 7.89
CA SER A 19 6.60 0.10 8.63
C SER A 19 6.79 0.02 10.14
N TYR A 20 7.22 -1.13 10.66
CA TYR A 20 7.50 -1.31 12.09
C TYR A 20 8.67 -0.43 12.54
N LEU A 21 9.77 -0.43 11.78
CA LEU A 21 10.90 0.45 12.08
C LEU A 21 10.49 1.92 12.01
N SER A 22 9.70 2.31 11.01
CA SER A 22 9.23 3.69 10.87
C SER A 22 8.38 4.14 12.07
N SER A 23 7.57 3.25 12.66
CA SER A 23 6.77 3.59 13.85
C SER A 23 7.62 3.78 15.11
N GLU A 24 8.74 3.09 15.23
CA GLU A 24 9.65 3.22 16.38
C GLU A 24 10.56 4.44 16.27
N PHE A 25 11.04 4.77 15.06
CA PHE A 25 12.04 5.83 14.87
C PHE A 25 11.46 7.22 14.57
N LEU A 26 10.24 7.34 14.03
CA LEU A 26 9.66 8.63 13.67
C LEU A 26 8.87 9.25 14.83
N VAL A 27 9.48 10.21 15.51
CA VAL A 27 8.87 10.90 16.66
C VAL A 27 7.77 11.89 16.26
N ARG A 28 7.82 12.46 15.05
CA ARG A 28 6.84 13.47 14.60
C ARG A 28 5.62 12.80 13.96
N ARG A 29 4.46 12.91 14.63
CA ARG A 29 3.18 12.32 14.21
C ARG A 29 2.83 12.56 12.73
N SER A 30 2.91 13.82 12.27
CA SER A 30 2.54 14.18 10.90
C SER A 30 3.44 13.51 9.85
N SER A 31 4.76 13.46 10.10
CA SER A 31 5.71 12.80 9.20
C SER A 31 5.57 11.27 9.21
N LEU A 32 5.24 10.68 10.37
CA LEU A 32 4.98 9.25 10.52
C LEU A 32 3.76 8.82 9.69
N VAL A 33 2.66 9.58 9.75
CA VAL A 33 1.43 9.29 8.99
C VAL A 33 1.71 9.29 7.48
N ALA A 34 2.43 10.29 6.97
CA ALA A 34 2.77 10.36 5.55
C ALA A 34 3.63 9.17 5.10
N VAL A 35 4.62 8.77 5.91
CA VAL A 35 5.49 7.61 5.61
C VAL A 35 4.70 6.31 5.61
N LEU A 36 3.84 6.08 6.61
CA LEU A 36 3.01 4.88 6.69
C LEU A 36 1.96 4.81 5.57
N LEU A 37 1.39 5.95 5.17
CA LEU A 37 0.49 6.03 4.01
C LEU A 37 1.24 5.68 2.71
N GLY A 38 2.46 6.19 2.53
CA GLY A 38 3.30 5.85 1.38
C GLY A 38 3.62 4.34 1.31
N ILE A 39 4.04 3.75 2.44
CA ILE A 39 4.28 2.30 2.53
C ILE A 39 2.99 1.51 2.23
N THR A 40 1.86 1.95 2.78
CA THR A 40 0.55 1.33 2.55
C THR A 40 0.13 1.41 1.08
N ALA A 41 0.40 2.53 0.39
CA ALA A 41 0.11 2.70 -1.03
C ALA A 41 0.81 1.60 -1.85
N VAL A 42 2.12 1.44 -1.63
CA VAL A 42 2.92 0.45 -2.36
C VAL A 42 2.42 -0.97 -2.09
N LYS A 43 2.07 -1.31 -0.84
CA LYS A 43 1.46 -2.62 -0.50
C LYS A 43 0.12 -2.82 -1.20
N PHE A 44 -0.77 -1.83 -1.13
CA PHE A 44 -2.12 -1.90 -1.69
C PHE A 44 -2.08 -2.12 -3.20
N PHE A 45 -1.32 -1.31 -3.93
CA PHE A 45 -1.16 -1.48 -5.38
C PHE A 45 -0.43 -2.77 -5.75
N GLY A 46 0.63 -3.15 -5.01
CA GLY A 46 1.35 -4.40 -5.24
C GLY A 46 0.44 -5.64 -5.14
N VAL A 47 -0.44 -5.66 -4.14
CA VAL A 47 -1.43 -6.73 -3.96
C VAL A 47 -2.51 -6.68 -5.04
N GLY A 48 -3.09 -5.50 -5.28
CA GLY A 48 -4.14 -5.34 -6.28
C GLY A 48 -3.68 -5.78 -7.67
N PHE A 49 -2.56 -5.25 -8.16
CA PHE A 49 -2.13 -5.52 -9.54
C PHE A 49 -1.64 -6.94 -9.79
N GLN A 50 -1.16 -7.66 -8.78
CA GLN A 50 -0.50 -8.94 -9.00
C GLN A 50 -1.12 -10.14 -8.29
N PHE A 51 -1.82 -9.95 -7.17
CA PHE A 51 -2.58 -11.03 -6.54
C PHE A 51 -4.05 -11.01 -6.95
N MET A 52 -4.66 -9.84 -7.15
CA MET A 52 -6.04 -9.72 -7.64
C MET A 52 -6.15 -9.65 -9.17
N GLU A 53 -5.04 -9.87 -9.88
CA GLU A 53 -4.95 -9.77 -11.35
C GLU A 53 -5.62 -8.52 -11.94
N LEU A 54 -5.61 -7.38 -11.22
CA LEU A 54 -6.23 -6.13 -11.68
C LEU A 54 -5.69 -5.68 -13.04
N LYS A 55 -4.51 -6.14 -13.47
CA LYS A 55 -3.97 -5.93 -14.82
C LYS A 55 -4.95 -6.40 -15.92
N LYS A 56 -5.61 -7.54 -15.73
CA LYS A 56 -6.58 -8.12 -16.66
C LYS A 56 -8.02 -7.68 -16.41
N ALA A 57 -8.27 -7.01 -15.28
CA ALA A 57 -9.61 -6.57 -14.92
C ALA A 57 -10.11 -5.43 -15.81
N HIS A 58 -11.44 -5.32 -15.92
CA HIS A 58 -12.11 -4.23 -16.61
C HIS A 58 -11.71 -2.86 -16.04
N LEU A 59 -11.78 -1.83 -16.89
CA LEU A 59 -11.44 -0.46 -16.52
C LEU A 59 -12.17 0.00 -15.26
N PHE A 60 -13.44 -0.41 -15.11
CA PHE A 60 -14.24 -0.13 -13.92
C PHE A 60 -13.55 -0.57 -12.61
N TRP A 61 -13.03 -1.80 -12.55
CA TRP A 61 -12.35 -2.30 -11.36
C TRP A 61 -11.03 -1.58 -11.09
N LYS A 62 -10.28 -1.25 -12.15
CA LYS A 62 -9.04 -0.48 -12.02
C LYS A 62 -9.29 0.91 -11.43
N VAL A 63 -10.32 1.59 -11.92
CA VAL A 63 -10.70 2.94 -11.44
C VAL A 63 -11.23 2.86 -10.00
N SER A 64 -12.15 1.94 -9.71
CA SER A 64 -12.70 1.76 -8.37
C SER A 64 -11.62 1.45 -7.33
N PHE A 65 -10.61 0.64 -7.70
CA PHE A 65 -9.49 0.33 -6.81
C PHE A 65 -8.68 1.57 -6.43
N VAL A 66 -8.38 2.44 -7.41
CA VAL A 66 -7.68 3.71 -7.17
C VAL A 66 -8.55 4.68 -6.35
N LEU A 67 -9.84 4.77 -6.66
CA LEU A 67 -10.78 5.64 -5.93
C LEU A 67 -10.91 5.24 -4.46
N ILE A 68 -11.00 3.95 -4.15
CA ILE A 68 -11.04 3.45 -2.78
C ILE A 68 -9.76 3.84 -2.03
N PHE A 69 -8.59 3.68 -2.67
CA PHE A 69 -7.33 4.06 -2.06
C PHE A 69 -7.23 5.58 -1.79
N LEU A 70 -7.67 6.41 -2.74
CA LEU A 70 -7.71 7.86 -2.58
C LEU A 70 -8.67 8.28 -1.47
N GLY A 71 -9.87 7.69 -1.42
CA GLY A 71 -10.84 7.94 -0.35
C GLY A 71 -10.30 7.56 1.02
N PHE A 72 -9.68 6.37 1.13
CA PHE A 72 -9.01 5.95 2.36
C PHE A 72 -7.90 6.94 2.78
N SER A 73 -7.06 7.35 1.84
CA SER A 73 -5.97 8.30 2.12
C SER A 73 -6.48 9.66 2.57
N ALA A 74 -7.55 10.17 1.94
CA ALA A 74 -8.20 11.42 2.31
C ALA A 74 -8.84 11.33 3.71
N LEU A 75 -9.47 10.21 4.04
CA LEU A 75 -10.03 9.97 5.37
C LEU A 75 -8.95 9.98 6.45
N VAL A 76 -7.84 9.28 6.21
CA VAL A 76 -6.72 9.25 7.17
C VAL A 76 -6.13 10.64 7.38
N LEU A 77 -5.86 11.38 6.30
CA LEU A 77 -5.31 12.73 6.38
C LEU A 77 -6.28 13.74 7.01
N GLY A 78 -7.59 13.58 6.81
CA GLY A 78 -8.60 14.44 7.41
C GLY A 78 -8.82 14.16 8.91
N LEU A 79 -8.43 12.98 9.41
CA LEU A 79 -8.55 12.61 10.82
C LEU A 79 -7.33 12.99 11.69
N THR A 80 -6.17 13.23 11.06
CA THR A 80 -4.88 13.46 11.72
C THR A 80 -4.52 14.93 11.82
#